data_AF-L1IAZ7-F1
#
_entry.id   AF-L1IAZ7-F1
#
_cell.length_a   1.000
_cell.length_b   1.000
_cell.length_c   1.000
_cell.angle_alpha   90.00
_cell.angle_beta   90.00
_cell.angle_gamma   90.00
#
_symmetry.space_group_name_H-M   'P 1'
#
loop_
_entity.id
_entity.type
_entity.pdbx_description
1 polymer ?
#
loop_
_entity_poly.entity_id
_entity_poly.type
_entity_poly.pdbx_seq_one_letter_code
_entity_poly.pdbx_strand_id
1 'polypeptide(L)'
;MMGFCAESAEEGVGALKAWVSALELPRGRLHGMDKDGVALDMSDFGAVYIKYSSTGGEILSAGDATLNGYDGSYRGVYFNPTLPDGKFRQYAVLPLDL
;
A
#
# COMPACT_ATOMS: atom_id res chain seq x y z
N MET A 1 -8.08 -0.55 -5.59
CA MET A 1 -7.29 0.14 -4.55
C MET A 1 -6.90 -0.85 -3.47
N MET A 2 -5.73 -0.69 -2.87
CA MET A 2 -5.30 -1.48 -1.70
C MET A 2 -4.77 -0.56 -0.59
N GLY A 3 -4.98 -0.97 0.65
CA GLY A 3 -4.38 -0.36 1.84
C GLY A 3 -3.68 -1.44 2.66
N PHE A 4 -2.43 -1.22 3.04
CA PHE A 4 -1.62 -2.17 3.82
C PHE A 4 -1.33 -1.58 5.18
N CYS A 5 -1.78 -2.22 6.25
CA CYS A 5 -1.39 -1.88 7.62
C CYS A 5 -0.36 -2.92 8.10
N ALA A 6 0.86 -2.48 8.37
CA ALA A 6 1.99 -3.37 8.71
C ALA A 6 2.73 -2.86 9.97
N GLU A 7 3.46 -3.72 10.66
CA GLU A 7 4.26 -3.38 11.85
C GLU A 7 5.52 -2.59 11.50
N SER A 8 5.98 -2.66 10.25
CA SER A 8 7.14 -1.92 9.78
C SER A 8 7.04 -1.54 8.30
N ALA A 9 7.84 -0.54 7.90
CA ALA A 9 7.98 -0.17 6.50
C ALA A 9 8.47 -1.35 5.64
N GLU A 10 9.38 -2.17 6.16
CA GLU A 10 9.89 -3.36 5.46
C GLU A 10 8.77 -4.37 5.18
N GLU A 11 7.98 -4.73 6.19
CA GLU A 11 6.86 -5.66 6.07
C GLU A 11 5.81 -5.11 5.09
N GLY A 12 5.42 -3.85 5.24
CA GLY A 12 4.44 -3.21 4.37
C GLY A 12 4.88 -3.16 2.90
N VAL A 13 6.13 -2.80 2.64
CA VAL A 13 6.69 -2.77 1.28
C VAL A 13 6.82 -4.17 0.70
N GLY A 14 7.18 -5.17 1.52
CA GLY A 14 7.17 -6.58 1.14
C GLY A 14 5.79 -7.04 0.68
N ALA A 15 4.77 -6.80 1.52
CA ALA A 15 3.37 -7.12 1.23
C ALA A 15 2.88 -6.42 -0.06
N LEU A 16 3.16 -5.11 -0.21
CA LEU A 16 2.83 -4.36 -1.42
C LEU A 16 3.40 -5.04 -2.68
N LYS A 17 4.69 -5.41 -2.66
CA LYS A 17 5.35 -6.05 -3.79
C LYS A 17 4.74 -7.41 -4.12
N ALA A 18 4.44 -8.22 -3.10
CA ALA A 18 3.83 -9.54 -3.27
C ALA A 18 2.45 -9.43 -3.92
N TRP A 19 1.56 -8.62 -3.34
CA TRP A 19 0.20 -8.42 -3.83
C TRP A 19 0.14 -7.83 -5.24
N VAL A 20 0.91 -6.76 -5.50
CA VAL A 20 0.94 -6.13 -6.84
C VAL A 20 1.47 -7.12 -7.88
N SER A 21 2.43 -7.97 -7.53
CA SER A 21 2.98 -8.95 -8.47
C SER A 21 2.02 -10.12 -8.73
N ALA A 22 1.41 -10.68 -7.68
CA ALA A 22 0.48 -11.81 -7.83
C ALA A 22 -0.79 -11.44 -8.60
N LEU A 23 -1.24 -10.20 -8.48
CA LEU A 23 -2.41 -9.67 -9.19
C LEU A 23 -2.05 -9.03 -10.55
N GLU A 24 -0.78 -9.07 -10.96
CA GLU A 24 -0.27 -8.48 -12.20
C GLU A 24 -0.65 -7.00 -12.36
N LEU A 25 -0.65 -6.25 -11.26
CA LEU A 25 -1.07 -4.86 -11.23
C LEU A 25 0.10 -3.91 -11.62
N PRO A 26 -0.21 -2.69 -12.08
CA PRO A 26 0.81 -1.71 -12.42
C PRO A 26 1.72 -1.37 -11.24
N ARG A 27 3.01 -1.23 -11.51
CA ARG A 27 4.01 -0.75 -10.55
C ARG A 27 4.31 0.72 -10.81
N GLY A 28 4.37 1.51 -9.75
CA GLY A 28 4.70 2.93 -9.79
C GLY A 28 5.68 3.32 -8.69
N ARG A 29 5.72 4.61 -8.40
CA ARG A 29 6.58 5.20 -7.36
C ARG A 29 5.97 4.95 -5.99
N LEU A 30 6.84 4.72 -5.01
CA LEU A 30 6.47 4.72 -3.60
C LEU A 30 6.89 6.06 -2.99
N HIS A 31 5.90 6.86 -2.62
CA HIS A 31 6.09 8.16 -1.97
C HIS A 31 6.14 8.00 -0.45
N GLY A 32 6.84 8.92 0.23
CA GLY A 32 6.96 8.92 1.70
C GLY A 32 8.13 8.10 2.23
N MET A 33 9.09 7.73 1.38
CA MET A 33 10.33 7.04 1.79
C MET A 33 11.59 7.90 1.72
N ASP A 34 11.49 9.10 1.18
CA ASP A 34 12.60 10.04 1.07
C ASP A 34 12.15 11.47 1.35
N LYS A 35 13.11 12.32 1.70
CA LYS A 35 12.98 13.78 1.71
C LYS A 35 14.11 14.35 0.89
N ASP A 36 13.76 15.08 -0.18
CA ASP A 36 14.71 15.68 -1.11
C ASP A 36 15.71 14.67 -1.71
N GLY A 37 15.26 13.44 -1.99
CA GLY A 37 16.09 12.35 -2.54
C GLY A 37 16.96 11.63 -1.52
N VAL A 38 16.91 12.03 -0.25
CA VAL A 38 17.57 11.33 0.86
C VAL A 38 16.58 10.39 1.53
N ALA A 39 16.89 9.10 1.54
CA ALA A 39 16.05 8.10 2.19
C ALA A 39 15.83 8.44 3.67
N LEU A 40 14.60 8.29 4.13
CA LEU A 40 14.26 8.43 5.54
C LEU A 40 14.77 7.20 6.30
N ASP A 41 15.30 7.42 7.50
CA ASP A 41 15.55 6.32 8.43
C ASP A 41 14.21 5.81 8.98
N MET A 42 13.89 4.57 8.65
CA MET A 42 12.62 3.93 8.96
C MET A 42 12.71 3.05 10.21
N SER A 43 13.89 2.93 10.85
CA SER A 43 14.09 2.05 12.02
C SER A 43 13.11 2.35 13.16
N ASP A 44 12.73 3.62 13.29
CA ASP A 44 11.94 4.12 14.42
C ASP A 44 10.49 4.47 14.03
N PHE A 45 10.09 4.27 12.77
CA PHE A 45 8.76 4.65 12.29
C PHE A 45 7.65 3.76 12.86
N GLY A 46 8.00 2.55 13.32
CA GLY A 46 7.04 1.57 13.81
C GLY A 46 6.04 1.18 12.72
N ALA A 47 4.78 1.05 13.12
CA ALA A 47 3.72 0.63 12.23
C ALA A 47 3.44 1.66 11.12
N VAL A 48 3.12 1.16 9.93
CA VAL A 48 2.90 1.98 8.72
C VAL A 48 1.58 1.66 8.05
N TYR A 49 1.10 2.62 7.28
CA TYR A 49 0.01 2.46 6.34
C TYR A 49 0.48 2.81 4.93
N ILE A 50 0.32 1.88 4.00
CA ILE A 50 0.60 2.08 2.58
C ILE A 50 -0.71 2.10 1.80
N LYS A 51 -0.96 3.16 1.04
CA LYS A 51 -2.11 3.27 0.14
C LYS A 51 -1.66 3.12 -1.30
N TYR A 52 -2.19 2.12 -2.01
CA TYR A 52 -1.88 1.83 -3.41
C TYR A 52 -3.10 2.04 -4.32
N SER A 53 -2.89 2.64 -5.49
CA SER A 53 -3.93 2.80 -6.52
C SER A 53 -3.49 2.22 -7.86
N SER A 54 -4.23 1.24 -8.38
CA SER A 54 -3.98 0.67 -9.72
C SER A 54 -4.40 1.60 -10.87
N THR A 55 -5.25 2.60 -10.59
CA THR A 55 -5.76 3.56 -11.60
C THR A 55 -5.15 4.95 -11.47
N GLY A 56 -4.41 5.22 -10.38
CA GLY A 56 -3.93 6.55 -10.04
C GLY A 56 -5.02 7.44 -9.42
N GLY A 57 -4.79 8.74 -9.50
CA GLY A 57 -5.68 9.84 -9.12
C GLY A 57 -5.25 11.12 -9.82
N GLU A 58 -5.70 12.30 -9.36
CA GLU A 58 -5.33 13.58 -10.00
C GLU A 58 -3.82 13.89 -9.89
N ILE A 59 -3.18 13.42 -8.82
CA ILE A 59 -1.76 13.70 -8.51
C ILE A 59 -0.89 12.44 -8.65
N LEU A 60 -1.45 11.26 -8.36
CA LEU A 60 -0.72 9.99 -8.37
C LEU A 60 -0.95 9.25 -9.69
N SER A 61 0.09 8.67 -10.25
CA SER A 61 0.00 7.83 -11.45
C SER A 61 -0.55 6.44 -11.10
N ALA A 62 -0.99 5.70 -12.11
CA ALA A 62 -1.36 4.31 -11.95
C ALA A 62 -0.17 3.49 -11.42
N GLY A 63 -0.41 2.72 -10.36
CA GLY A 63 0.61 1.92 -9.69
C GLY A 63 1.38 2.65 -8.59
N ASP A 64 1.19 3.97 -8.43
CA ASP A 64 1.82 4.70 -7.34
C ASP A 64 1.20 4.34 -5.98
N ALA A 65 2.02 4.46 -4.95
CA ALA A 65 1.64 4.24 -3.57
C ALA A 65 2.21 5.33 -2.65
N THR A 66 1.55 5.55 -1.51
CA THR A 66 2.03 6.45 -0.45
C THR A 66 2.19 5.69 0.86
N LEU A 67 3.32 5.88 1.54
CA LEU A 67 3.61 5.33 2.86
C LEU A 67 3.51 6.44 3.90
N ASN A 68 2.84 6.15 5.02
CA ASN A 68 2.72 7.04 6.18
C ASN A 68 2.88 6.22 7.47
N GLY A 69 3.28 6.88 8.56
CA GLY A 69 3.18 6.27 9.90
C GLY A 69 1.73 5.97 10.26
N TYR A 70 1.51 4.89 11.04
CA TYR A 70 0.19 4.40 11.39
C TYR A 70 0.09 4.10 12.87
N ASP A 71 -0.80 4.80 13.56
CA ASP A 71 -1.08 4.67 14.99
C ASP A 71 -2.23 3.71 15.31
N GLY A 72 -2.88 3.16 14.28
CA GLY A 72 -3.98 2.22 14.44
C GLY A 72 -3.56 0.79 14.78
N SER A 73 -4.54 0.00 15.23
CA SER A 73 -4.32 -1.37 15.71
C SER A 73 -4.58 -2.47 14.67
N TYR A 74 -5.05 -2.13 13.47
CA TYR A 74 -5.30 -3.13 12.43
C TYR A 74 -4.01 -3.54 11.72
N ARG A 75 -3.94 -4.80 11.29
CA ARG A 75 -2.87 -5.35 10.44
C ARG A 75 -3.48 -6.14 9.30
N GLY A 76 -2.84 -6.13 8.14
CA GLY A 76 -3.35 -6.80 6.94
C GLY A 76 -3.65 -5.85 5.79
N VAL A 77 -4.25 -6.42 4.74
CA VAL A 77 -4.57 -5.74 3.49
C VAL A 77 -6.07 -5.49 3.41
N TYR A 78 -6.41 -4.23 3.14
CA TYR A 78 -7.73 -3.82 2.70
C TYR A 78 -7.72 -3.79 1.18
N PHE A 79 -8.65 -4.50 0.55
CA PHE A 79 -8.73 -4.63 -0.90
C PHE A 79 -10.09 -4.19 -1.42
N ASN A 80 -10.07 -3.19 -2.30
CA ASN A 80 -11.22 -2.65 -3.01
C ASN A 80 -11.05 -2.88 -4.51
N PRO A 81 -11.45 -4.04 -5.05
CA PRO A 81 -11.43 -4.28 -6.49
C PRO A 81 -12.54 -3.51 -7.20
N THR A 82 -12.24 -2.97 -8.37
CA THR A 82 -13.25 -2.50 -9.31
C THR A 82 -13.68 -3.69 -10.17
N LEU A 83 -14.95 -4.08 -10.06
CA LEU A 83 -15.50 -5.21 -10.81
C LEU A 83 -16.44 -4.71 -11.93
N PRO A 84 -16.65 -5.50 -13.00
CA PRO A 84 -17.48 -5.09 -14.15
C PRO A 84 -18.94 -4.78 -13.80
N ASP A 85 -19.44 -5.28 -12.66
CA ASP A 85 -20.82 -5.04 -12.22
C ASP A 85 -21.03 -3.66 -11.57
N GLY A 86 -19.96 -2.86 -11.44
CA GLY A 86 -20.00 -1.51 -10.88
C GLY A 86 -20.30 -1.45 -9.37
N LYS A 87 -20.43 -2.60 -8.69
CA LYS A 87 -20.76 -2.63 -7.27
C LYS A 87 -19.50 -2.53 -6.42
N PHE A 88 -19.53 -1.59 -5.47
CA PHE A 88 -18.46 -1.44 -4.48
C PHE A 88 -18.34 -2.69 -3.60
N ARG A 89 -17.11 -3.16 -3.42
CA ARG A 89 -16.75 -4.22 -2.48
C ARG A 89 -15.48 -3.86 -1.74
N GLN A 90 -15.46 -4.24 -0.47
CA GLN A 90 -14.29 -4.09 0.39
C GLN A 90 -14.07 -5.39 1.14
N TYR A 91 -12.87 -5.93 0.98
CA TYR A 91 -12.34 -7.00 1.80
C TYR A 91 -11.31 -6.38 2.73
N ALA A 92 -11.28 -6.82 3.98
CA ALA A 92 -10.50 -6.17 5.04
C ALA A 92 -9.71 -7.22 5.81
N VAL A 93 -8.57 -6.81 6.37
CA VAL A 93 -7.73 -7.64 7.24
C VAL A 93 -7.30 -8.94 6.52
N LEU A 94 -7.03 -8.85 5.23
CA LEU A 94 -6.44 -9.95 4.46
C LEU A 94 -4.96 -10.12 4.85
N PRO A 95 -4.37 -11.31 4.70
CA PRO A 95 -2.98 -11.55 5.09
C PRO A 95 -1.99 -10.62 4.36
N LEU A 96 -0.93 -10.21 5.07
CA LEU A 96 0.18 -9.45 4.48
C LEU A 96 1.08 -10.34 3.63
N ASP A 97 1.16 -11.63 3.98
CA ASP A 97 1.82 -12.69 3.24
C ASP A 97 0.85 -13.30 2.22
N LEU A 98 1.14 -13.05 0.94
CA LEU A 98 0.45 -13.65 -0.21
C LEU A 98 1.39 -14.63 -0.93
#